data_AF-A0A1C7LWI0-F1
#
_entry.id   AF-A0A1C7LWI0-F1
#
_cell.length_a   1.000
_cell.length_b   1.000
_cell.length_c   1.000
_cell.angle_alpha   90.00
_cell.angle_beta   90.00
_cell.angle_gamma   90.00
#
_symmetry.space_group_name_H-M   'P 1'
#
loop_
_entity.id
_entity.type
_entity.pdbx_description
1 polymer ?
#
loop_
_entity_poly.entity_id
_entity_poly.type
_entity_poly.pdbx_seq_one_letter_code
_entity_poly.pdbx_strand_id
1 'polypeptide(L)'
;MRLTAHQPTGMKCEVDLYELFISDVYAANLCNGYKFALSPNKGDEGDDTGEKWKRHRNTDDPFDDLLDAFEASSDKREKNRGQLISYASKLFAYQHRTFLFSVVLLRGHARIIWWDRAAAIVTDKFNYRKEPEKLGEFLHLFCRLPPEGQGYDLTASLVRMGSEDYDKMLQVAEDENSQSGRASGYAKECFKRSLDPDHPWYRLSVTDETPNDDAKATTLQLPDMDTQKLCLRRDFLVGKPLSQAFGMSGSGTRNYIALDASDHTFVALKDEWRLDNALLRKEGDTLRILHVNGVKRIPTVVCHGDACAARDRAPSELLHG
;
A
#
# COMPACT_ATOMS: atom_id res chain seq x y z
N MET A 1 27.43 2.63 -8.60
CA MET A 1 28.30 2.48 -9.78
C MET A 1 29.24 3.69 -9.83
N ARG A 2 30.58 3.53 -9.83
CA ARG A 2 31.51 4.64 -10.16
C ARG A 2 32.44 4.12 -11.25
N LEU A 3 32.34 4.69 -12.44
CA LEU A 3 33.46 4.78 -13.37
C LEU A 3 33.98 6.22 -13.23
N THR A 4 35.22 6.36 -12.79
CA THR A 4 35.94 7.63 -12.84
C THR A 4 36.45 7.84 -14.25
N ALA A 5 35.90 8.82 -14.98
CA ALA A 5 36.56 9.37 -16.15
C ALA A 5 37.66 10.33 -15.68
N HIS A 6 38.92 10.02 -16.01
CA HIS A 6 40.04 10.94 -15.84
C HIS A 6 39.91 12.04 -16.91
N GLN A 7 39.59 13.27 -16.50
CA GLN A 7 39.93 14.46 -17.29
C GLN A 7 41.23 15.09 -16.77
N PRO A 8 42.05 15.72 -17.64
CA PRO A 8 43.43 16.07 -17.33
C PRO A 8 43.64 17.30 -16.45
N THR A 9 42.58 17.90 -15.90
CA THR A 9 42.68 19.19 -15.18
C THR A 9 41.95 19.12 -13.84
N GLY A 10 42.65 18.65 -12.81
CA GLY A 10 42.69 19.16 -11.42
C GLY A 10 41.43 19.47 -10.61
N MET A 11 40.21 19.37 -11.13
CA MET A 11 38.99 19.79 -10.45
C MET A 11 38.03 18.60 -10.38
N LYS A 12 37.97 17.95 -9.21
CA LYS A 12 37.01 16.87 -8.94
C LYS A 12 35.65 17.50 -8.69
N CYS A 13 34.84 17.63 -9.73
CA CYS A 13 33.42 17.92 -9.56
C CYS A 13 32.71 16.60 -9.18
N GLU A 14 32.17 16.52 -7.97
CA GLU A 14 31.38 15.36 -7.53
C GLU A 14 30.01 15.41 -8.19
N VAL A 15 29.71 14.45 -9.07
CA VAL A 15 28.41 14.34 -9.74
C VAL A 15 27.49 13.49 -8.88
N ASP A 16 26.33 14.03 -8.49
CA ASP A 16 25.31 13.30 -7.72
C ASP A 16 24.64 12.24 -8.60
N LEU A 17 25.16 11.01 -8.50
CA LEU A 17 24.66 9.87 -9.26
C LEU A 17 23.25 9.42 -8.87
N TYR A 18 22.71 9.90 -7.75
CA TYR A 18 21.34 9.57 -7.35
C TYR A 18 20.32 10.29 -8.24
N GLU A 19 20.57 11.56 -8.56
CA GLU A 19 19.74 12.32 -9.50
C GLU A 19 19.82 11.71 -10.91
N LEU A 20 21.02 11.32 -11.35
CA LEU A 20 21.20 10.64 -12.64
C LEU A 20 20.50 9.27 -12.67
N PHE A 21 20.61 8.49 -11.60
CA PHE A 21 19.90 7.21 -11.47
C PHE A 21 18.38 7.40 -11.52
N ILE A 22 17.83 8.35 -10.76
CA ILE A 22 16.39 8.67 -10.79
C ILE A 22 15.96 9.08 -12.19
N SER A 23 16.72 9.98 -12.81
CA SER A 23 16.45 10.45 -14.17
C SER A 23 16.41 9.30 -15.17
N ASP A 24 17.39 8.40 -15.12
CA ASP A 24 17.45 7.24 -16.02
C ASP A 24 16.31 6.24 -15.75
N VAL A 25 15.96 6.00 -14.48
CA VAL A 25 14.82 5.12 -14.13
C VAL A 25 13.49 5.69 -14.62
N TYR A 26 13.27 7.00 -14.45
CA TYR A 26 12.06 7.66 -14.96
C TYR A 26 12.05 7.72 -16.50
N ALA A 27 13.17 8.04 -17.13
CA ALA A 27 13.29 8.12 -18.59
C ALA A 27 13.08 6.75 -19.26
N ALA A 28 13.57 5.68 -18.64
CA ALA A 28 13.40 4.31 -19.13
C ALA A 28 12.05 3.67 -18.70
N ASN A 29 11.21 4.40 -17.95
CA ASN A 29 9.90 3.95 -17.48
C ASN A 29 9.95 2.65 -16.66
N LEU A 30 11.07 2.37 -15.98
CA LEU A 30 11.34 1.08 -15.34
C LEU A 30 10.58 0.88 -14.02
N CYS A 31 10.23 1.97 -13.34
CA CYS A 31 9.56 1.98 -12.04
C CYS A 31 8.39 2.98 -12.03
N ASN A 32 7.47 2.85 -12.98
CA ASN A 32 6.35 3.78 -13.10
C ASN A 32 5.43 3.71 -11.87
N GLY A 33 5.13 4.85 -11.24
CA GLY A 33 4.34 4.93 -10.00
C GLY A 33 5.13 4.85 -8.68
N TYR A 34 6.46 4.68 -8.74
CA TYR A 34 7.35 4.73 -7.57
C TYR A 34 7.88 6.15 -7.37
N LYS A 35 7.95 6.59 -6.10
CA LYS A 35 8.53 7.89 -5.73
C LYS A 35 9.87 7.66 -5.04
N PHE A 36 10.95 8.09 -5.67
CA PHE A 36 12.27 8.14 -5.05
C PHE A 36 12.36 9.38 -4.16
N ALA A 37 12.34 9.18 -2.84
CA ALA A 37 12.45 10.28 -1.88
C ALA A 37 13.92 10.47 -1.46
N LEU A 38 14.46 11.66 -1.69
CA LEU A 38 15.70 12.07 -1.05
C LEU A 38 15.49 12.19 0.46
N SER A 39 16.42 11.66 1.24
CA SER A 39 16.50 12.08 2.64
C SER A 39 16.99 13.53 2.67
N PRO A 40 16.27 14.47 3.31
CA PRO A 40 16.66 15.88 3.40
C PRO A 40 17.95 16.09 4.21
N ASN A 41 18.48 15.06 4.87
CA ASN A 41 19.75 15.11 5.60
C ASN A 41 20.99 14.98 4.69
N LYS A 42 20.89 15.30 3.39
CA LYS A 42 22.05 15.39 2.50
C LYS A 42 22.83 16.68 2.81
N GLY A 43 23.82 16.55 3.67
CA GLY A 43 24.83 17.57 3.93
C GLY A 43 24.51 18.41 5.16
N ASP A 44 25.35 18.28 6.18
CA ASP A 44 25.51 19.39 7.13
C ASP A 44 26.10 20.56 6.32
N GLU A 45 25.42 21.70 6.27
CA GLU A 45 26.02 22.96 5.83
C GLU A 45 27.13 23.32 6.83
N GLY A 46 28.37 22.93 6.53
CA GLY A 46 29.49 23.24 7.41
C GLY A 46 30.86 22.67 7.08
N ASP A 47 31.05 21.88 6.02
CA ASP A 47 32.35 21.28 5.71
C ASP A 47 33.01 21.91 4.47
N ASP A 48 33.19 23.23 4.51
CA ASP A 48 33.94 24.02 3.51
C ASP A 48 35.46 23.99 3.78
N THR A 49 35.89 23.21 4.76
CA THR A 49 37.31 22.97 5.01
C THR A 49 37.70 21.61 4.44
N GLY A 50 38.27 21.65 3.23
CA GLY A 50 39.02 20.53 2.69
C GLY A 50 39.93 19.93 3.76
N GLU A 51 39.84 18.60 3.92
CA GLU A 51 40.52 17.78 4.93
C GLU A 51 39.84 17.65 6.31
N LYS A 52 38.90 16.71 6.41
CA LYS A 52 39.01 15.57 7.34
C LYS A 52 37.91 14.54 7.08
N TRP A 53 38.27 13.48 6.37
CA TRP A 53 37.55 12.21 6.32
C TRP A 53 37.54 11.56 7.70
N LYS A 54 36.79 12.13 8.65
CA LYS A 54 36.51 11.45 9.90
C LYS A 54 35.61 10.27 9.56
N ARG A 55 36.09 9.08 9.91
CA ARG A 55 35.36 7.80 10.00
C ARG A 55 34.21 7.92 11.01
N HIS A 56 33.32 8.90 10.86
CA HIS A 56 32.17 9.03 11.71
C HIS A 56 31.25 7.85 11.41
N ARG A 57 30.94 7.13 12.50
CA ARG A 57 30.03 6.00 12.56
C ARG A 57 28.76 6.32 11.75
N ASN A 58 28.22 5.27 11.15
CA ASN A 58 27.05 5.19 10.29
C ASN A 58 25.75 5.75 10.93
N THR A 59 25.73 7.02 11.37
CA THR A 59 24.63 7.65 12.12
C THR A 59 23.42 7.96 11.24
N ASP A 60 23.55 7.84 9.92
CA ASP A 60 22.45 8.01 8.97
C ASP A 60 21.64 6.71 8.78
N ASP A 61 22.23 5.55 9.08
CA ASP A 61 21.54 4.26 9.00
C ASP A 61 20.61 4.07 10.20
N PRO A 62 19.29 3.93 9.99
CA PRO A 62 18.32 3.83 11.07
C PRO A 62 18.39 2.51 11.87
N PHE A 63 19.11 1.51 11.36
CA PHE A 63 19.24 0.18 11.95
C PHE A 63 20.70 -0.15 12.31
N ASP A 64 20.89 -1.02 13.30
CA ASP A 64 22.21 -1.50 13.70
C ASP A 64 22.25 -3.03 13.77
N ASP A 65 22.96 -3.64 12.83
CA ASP A 65 23.05 -5.11 12.71
C ASP A 65 23.90 -5.74 13.83
N LEU A 66 24.60 -4.92 14.62
CA LEU A 66 25.57 -5.35 15.63
C LEU A 66 25.09 -5.15 17.07
N LEU A 67 23.92 -4.54 17.28
CA LEU A 67 23.37 -4.27 18.61
C LEU A 67 22.25 -5.26 18.93
N ASP A 68 22.14 -5.64 20.20
CA ASP A 68 21.03 -6.46 20.70
C ASP A 68 19.67 -5.79 20.47
N ALA A 69 19.63 -4.45 20.55
CA ALA A 69 18.53 -3.66 20.04
C ALA A 69 18.80 -3.35 18.55
N PHE A 70 18.20 -4.13 17.65
CA PHE A 70 18.24 -3.91 16.19
C PHE A 70 17.89 -2.47 15.80
N GLU A 71 16.99 -1.84 16.57
CA GLU A 71 16.72 -0.41 16.50
C GLU A 71 17.83 0.39 17.18
N ALA A 72 18.57 1.14 16.37
CA ALA A 72 19.60 2.02 16.88
C ALA A 72 19.01 3.21 17.67
N SER A 73 19.64 3.53 18.80
CA SER A 73 19.12 4.44 19.83
C SER A 73 19.68 5.87 19.78
N SER A 74 19.98 6.43 18.60
CA SER A 74 20.39 7.84 18.51
C SER A 74 19.30 8.70 17.87
N ASP A 75 19.15 9.95 18.33
CA ASP A 75 18.12 10.89 17.85
C ASP A 75 18.08 11.00 16.32
N LYS A 76 19.24 10.99 15.66
CA LYS A 76 19.32 11.06 14.20
C LYS A 76 18.78 9.79 13.53
N ARG A 77 19.11 8.62 14.09
CA ARG A 77 18.67 7.32 13.56
C ARG A 77 17.18 7.08 13.82
N GLU A 78 16.68 7.50 14.98
CA GLU A 78 15.25 7.49 15.29
C GLU A 78 14.46 8.39 14.32
N LYS A 79 14.94 9.62 14.06
CA LYS A 79 14.33 10.51 13.07
C LYS A 79 14.31 9.89 11.67
N ASN A 80 15.42 9.31 11.23
CA ASN A 80 15.49 8.64 9.92
C ASN A 80 14.53 7.45 9.84
N ARG A 81 14.43 6.63 10.90
CA ARG A 81 13.48 5.51 10.99
C ARG A 81 12.03 6.01 10.94
N GLY A 82 11.71 7.04 11.72
CA GLY A 82 10.38 7.67 11.71
C GLY A 82 10.00 8.23 10.34
N GLN A 83 10.96 8.78 9.60
CA GLN A 83 10.74 9.26 8.24
C GLN A 83 10.44 8.12 7.26
N LEU A 84 11.18 7.00 7.31
CA LEU A 84 10.90 5.81 6.50
C LEU A 84 9.50 5.25 6.79
N ILE A 85 9.16 5.12 8.07
CA ILE A 85 7.82 4.70 8.52
C ILE A 85 6.75 5.66 7.99
N SER A 86 7.00 6.97 8.01
CA SER A 86 6.05 7.97 7.49
C SER A 86 5.81 7.81 5.99
N TYR A 87 6.86 7.57 5.21
CA TYR A 87 6.72 7.36 3.76
C TYR A 87 5.93 6.09 3.44
N ALA A 88 6.26 4.99 4.10
CA ALA A 88 5.51 3.75 3.98
C ALA A 88 4.04 3.97 4.40
N SER A 89 3.80 4.73 5.48
CA SER A 89 2.44 4.97 6.01
C SER A 89 1.60 5.74 4.99
N LYS A 90 2.19 6.75 4.36
CA LYS A 90 1.53 7.53 3.32
C LYS A 90 1.24 6.69 2.08
N LEU A 91 2.15 5.82 1.67
CA LEU A 91 1.90 4.92 0.54
C LEU A 91 0.70 3.99 0.83
N PHE A 92 0.69 3.36 1.99
CA PHE A 92 -0.47 2.58 2.41
C PHE A 92 -1.73 3.43 2.58
N ALA A 93 -1.65 4.71 2.94
CA ALA A 93 -2.83 5.55 3.08
C ALA A 93 -3.50 5.90 1.75
N TYR A 94 -2.70 6.10 0.70
CA TYR A 94 -3.15 6.54 -0.63
C TYR A 94 -3.29 5.40 -1.64
N GLN A 95 -2.64 4.25 -1.40
CA GLN A 95 -2.71 3.09 -2.27
C GLN A 95 -3.21 1.88 -1.49
N HIS A 96 -4.03 1.06 -2.15
CA HIS A 96 -4.40 -0.25 -1.63
C HIS A 96 -3.24 -1.21 -1.92
N ARG A 97 -2.53 -1.56 -0.84
CA ARG A 97 -1.34 -2.41 -0.84
C ARG A 97 -1.49 -3.48 0.23
N THR A 98 -1.03 -4.69 -0.07
CA THR A 98 -0.89 -5.77 0.91
C THR A 98 0.47 -5.74 1.60
N PHE A 99 1.50 -5.33 0.85
CA PHE A 99 2.84 -5.05 1.35
C PHE A 99 3.51 -4.00 0.46
N LEU A 100 4.69 -3.50 0.86
CA LEU A 100 5.55 -2.69 0.00
C LEU A 100 7.02 -2.94 0.27
N PHE A 101 7.86 -2.65 -0.73
CA PHE A 101 9.31 -2.61 -0.55
C PHE A 101 9.82 -1.17 -0.51
N SER A 102 10.88 -0.93 0.27
CA SER A 102 11.66 0.30 0.25
C SER A 102 13.14 -0.04 0.10
N VAL A 103 13.83 0.64 -0.80
CA VAL A 103 15.29 0.55 -0.93
C VAL A 103 15.91 1.78 -0.28
N VAL A 104 16.66 1.58 0.79
CA VAL A 104 17.37 2.65 1.49
C VAL A 104 18.80 2.69 1.01
N LEU A 105 19.20 3.79 0.37
CA LEU A 105 20.57 3.99 -0.10
C LEU A 105 21.39 4.79 0.92
N LEU A 106 22.46 4.17 1.41
CA LEU A 106 23.38 4.69 2.43
C LEU A 106 24.79 4.82 1.84
N ARG A 107 25.01 5.87 1.05
CA ARG A 107 26.28 6.20 0.37
C ARG A 107 26.79 5.13 -0.61
N GLY A 108 27.41 4.08 -0.11
CA GLY A 108 27.92 2.93 -0.88
C GLY A 108 27.31 1.61 -0.46
N HIS A 109 26.32 1.67 0.43
CA HIS A 109 25.59 0.53 0.96
C HIS A 109 24.10 0.71 0.75
N ALA A 110 23.35 -0.38 0.80
CA ALA A 110 21.91 -0.37 0.71
C ALA A 110 21.29 -1.28 1.77
N ARG A 111 20.03 -1.03 2.08
CA ARG A 111 19.12 -1.96 2.76
C ARG A 111 17.85 -2.07 1.93
N ILE A 112 17.25 -3.25 1.93
CA ILE A 112 15.91 -3.47 1.42
C ILE A 112 15.01 -3.69 2.63
N ILE A 113 13.88 -3.01 2.65
CA ILE A 113 12.87 -3.12 3.68
C ILE A 113 11.59 -3.63 3.03
N TRP A 114 11.08 -4.74 3.50
CA TRP A 114 9.72 -5.19 3.22
C TRP A 114 8.81 -4.74 4.36
N TRP A 115 7.66 -4.16 4.05
CA TRP A 115 6.68 -3.72 5.02
C TRP A 115 5.34 -4.38 4.73
N ASP A 116 4.67 -4.83 5.79
CA ASP A 116 3.23 -5.03 5.78
C ASP A 116 2.58 -4.27 6.95
N ARG A 117 1.30 -4.52 7.21
CA ARG A 117 0.59 -3.92 8.35
C ARG A 117 0.92 -4.61 9.69
N ALA A 118 1.64 -5.73 9.69
CA ALA A 118 2.05 -6.43 10.89
C ALA A 118 3.45 -6.00 11.36
N ALA A 119 4.41 -5.85 10.44
CA ALA A 119 5.81 -5.62 10.74
C ALA A 119 6.61 -5.04 9.55
N ALA A 120 7.89 -4.80 9.80
CA ALA A 120 8.89 -4.53 8.77
C ALA A 120 10.02 -5.57 8.88
N ILE A 121 10.45 -6.10 7.73
CA ILE A 121 11.60 -6.99 7.62
C ILE A 121 12.68 -6.22 6.86
N VAL A 122 13.88 -6.16 7.44
CA VAL A 122 14.97 -5.34 6.93
C VAL A 122 16.17 -6.24 6.68
N THR A 123 16.78 -6.14 5.51
CA THR A 123 18.03 -6.85 5.23
C THR A 123 19.18 -6.27 6.04
N ASP A 124 20.20 -7.08 6.31
CA ASP A 124 21.52 -6.57 6.68
C ASP A 124 21.99 -5.53 5.67
N LYS A 125 22.80 -4.57 6.15
CA LYS A 125 23.38 -3.56 5.27
C LYS A 125 24.43 -4.21 4.36
N PHE A 126 24.23 -4.15 3.05
CA PHE A 126 25.17 -4.69 2.06
C PHE A 126 25.80 -3.61 1.19
N ASN A 127 27.00 -3.85 0.67
CA ASN A 127 27.73 -2.88 -0.14
C ASN A 127 27.43 -3.07 -1.63
N TYR A 128 26.44 -2.36 -2.16
CA TYR A 128 26.05 -2.47 -3.57
C TYR A 128 27.12 -1.97 -4.57
N ARG A 129 28.24 -1.40 -4.11
CA ARG A 129 29.38 -1.08 -5.00
C ARG A 129 30.34 -2.24 -5.16
N LYS A 130 30.44 -3.11 -4.15
CA LYS A 130 31.25 -4.33 -4.19
C LYS A 130 30.45 -5.54 -4.68
N GLU A 131 29.17 -5.58 -4.32
CA GLU A 131 28.22 -6.64 -4.62
C GLU A 131 27.02 -6.03 -5.38
N PRO A 132 27.22 -5.44 -6.57
CA PRO A 132 26.16 -4.78 -7.34
C PRO A 132 25.03 -5.74 -7.75
N GLU A 133 25.32 -7.03 -7.88
CA GLU A 133 24.37 -8.08 -8.19
C GLU A 133 23.22 -8.15 -7.19
N LYS A 134 23.46 -7.93 -5.89
CA LYS A 134 22.39 -7.99 -4.86
C LYS A 134 21.27 -6.98 -5.12
N LEU A 135 21.64 -5.73 -5.40
CA LEU A 135 20.66 -4.68 -5.68
C LEU A 135 20.11 -4.79 -7.11
N GLY A 136 20.98 -5.12 -8.07
CA GLY A 136 20.59 -5.26 -9.48
C GLY A 136 19.59 -6.40 -9.70
N GLU A 137 19.85 -7.56 -9.10
CA GLU A 137 18.97 -8.73 -9.14
C GLU A 137 17.64 -8.45 -8.45
N PHE A 138 17.64 -7.85 -7.25
CA PHE A 138 16.41 -7.44 -6.59
C PHE A 138 15.53 -6.55 -7.49
N LEU A 139 16.11 -5.49 -8.08
CA LEU A 139 15.36 -4.59 -8.96
C LEU A 139 14.89 -5.31 -10.24
N HIS A 140 15.74 -6.17 -10.81
CA HIS A 140 15.39 -6.96 -11.99
C HIS A 140 14.20 -7.90 -11.73
N LEU A 141 14.24 -8.63 -10.62
CA LEU A 141 13.16 -9.53 -10.21
C LEU A 141 11.90 -8.73 -9.88
N PHE A 142 12.03 -7.65 -9.10
CA PHE A 142 10.91 -6.83 -8.67
C PHE A 142 10.13 -6.21 -9.83
N CYS A 143 10.82 -5.62 -10.83
CA CYS A 143 10.18 -5.05 -12.02
C CYS A 143 9.45 -6.11 -12.87
N ARG A 144 9.76 -7.40 -12.69
CA ARG A 144 9.14 -8.52 -13.41
C ARG A 144 8.04 -9.21 -12.60
N LEU A 145 7.87 -8.85 -11.33
CA LEU A 145 6.76 -9.36 -10.53
C LEU A 145 5.43 -8.84 -11.08
N PRO A 146 4.37 -9.66 -11.05
CA PRO A 146 3.02 -9.18 -11.31
C PRO A 146 2.60 -8.17 -10.21
N PRO A 147 1.54 -7.37 -10.41
CA PRO A 147 1.16 -6.32 -9.46
C PRO A 147 1.01 -6.81 -8.01
N GLU A 148 0.41 -7.99 -7.79
CA GLU A 148 0.29 -8.63 -6.48
C GLU A 148 1.65 -8.99 -5.85
N GLY A 149 2.63 -9.39 -6.67
CA GLY A 149 4.02 -9.60 -6.24
C GLY A 149 4.76 -8.30 -5.93
N GLN A 150 4.30 -7.19 -6.51
CA GLN A 150 4.74 -5.84 -6.12
C GLN A 150 3.96 -5.28 -4.92
N GLY A 151 3.04 -6.06 -4.36
CA GLY A 151 2.25 -5.73 -3.18
C GLY A 151 0.98 -4.91 -3.45
N TYR A 152 0.53 -4.80 -4.70
CA TYR A 152 -0.79 -4.24 -5.00
C TYR A 152 -1.91 -5.16 -4.52
N ASP A 153 -2.93 -4.58 -3.93
CA ASP A 153 -4.18 -5.30 -3.63
C ASP A 153 -5.06 -5.31 -4.89
N LEU A 154 -5.23 -6.48 -5.49
CA LEU A 154 -6.01 -6.66 -6.72
C LEU A 154 -7.53 -6.53 -6.51
N THR A 155 -7.99 -6.51 -5.26
CA THR A 155 -9.40 -6.21 -4.96
C THR A 155 -9.71 -4.73 -5.09
N ALA A 156 -8.69 -3.88 -5.20
CA ALA A 156 -8.83 -2.45 -5.42
C ALA A 156 -8.31 -2.05 -6.80
N SER A 157 -9.13 -1.31 -7.54
CA SER A 157 -8.74 -0.74 -8.85
C SER A 157 -8.95 0.77 -8.85
N LEU A 158 -7.97 1.50 -9.39
CA LEU A 158 -8.01 2.96 -9.45
C LEU A 158 -9.11 3.41 -10.41
N VAL A 159 -10.03 4.25 -9.93
CA VAL A 159 -11.01 4.94 -10.78
C VAL A 159 -10.30 6.09 -11.47
N ARG A 160 -10.10 5.96 -12.78
CA ARG A 160 -9.38 6.97 -13.57
C ARG A 160 -10.30 8.14 -13.91
N MET A 161 -9.73 9.35 -13.92
CA MET A 161 -10.42 10.54 -14.42
C MET A 161 -10.93 10.31 -15.85
N GLY A 162 -12.21 10.63 -16.08
CA GLY A 162 -12.90 10.42 -17.36
C GLY A 162 -13.31 8.97 -17.66
N SER A 163 -13.23 8.06 -16.68
CA SER A 163 -13.87 6.74 -16.77
C SER A 163 -15.37 6.84 -16.47
N GLU A 164 -16.14 5.84 -16.92
CA GLU A 164 -17.58 5.75 -16.63
C GLU A 164 -17.87 5.79 -15.12
N ASP A 165 -17.05 5.11 -14.31
CA ASP A 165 -17.17 5.15 -12.85
C ASP A 165 -16.94 6.56 -12.29
N TYR A 166 -15.93 7.27 -12.80
CA TYR A 166 -15.61 8.63 -12.37
C TYR A 166 -16.78 9.58 -12.63
N ASP A 167 -17.33 9.52 -13.85
CA ASP A 167 -18.45 10.37 -14.24
C ASP A 167 -19.71 10.03 -13.45
N LYS A 168 -19.97 8.74 -13.18
CA LYS A 168 -21.08 8.29 -12.33
C LYS A 168 -20.96 8.78 -10.90
N MET A 169 -19.76 8.69 -10.29
CA MET A 169 -19.53 9.17 -8.93
C MET A 169 -19.85 10.67 -8.82
N LEU A 170 -19.43 11.46 -9.80
CA LEU A 170 -19.76 12.89 -9.86
C LEU A 170 -21.25 13.15 -10.08
N GLN A 171 -21.88 12.43 -11.01
CA GLN A 171 -23.31 12.57 -11.28
C GLN A 171 -24.15 12.29 -10.03
N VAL A 172 -23.87 11.18 -9.34
CA VAL A 172 -24.59 10.80 -8.12
C VAL A 172 -24.34 11.80 -6.98
N ALA A 173 -23.13 12.36 -6.90
CA ALA A 173 -22.82 13.40 -5.92
C ALA A 173 -23.60 14.72 -6.17
N GLU A 174 -23.85 15.08 -7.43
CA GLU A 174 -24.54 16.32 -7.80
C GLU A 174 -26.07 16.18 -7.94
N ASP A 175 -26.61 14.98 -8.09
CA ASP A 175 -28.05 14.80 -8.36
C ASP A 175 -28.95 15.09 -7.14
N GLU A 176 -29.45 16.32 -7.03
CA GLU A 176 -30.34 16.77 -5.94
C GLU A 176 -31.66 15.98 -5.81
N ASN A 177 -32.09 15.26 -6.86
CA ASN A 177 -33.34 14.49 -6.86
C ASN A 177 -33.16 13.02 -6.46
N SER A 178 -31.93 12.52 -6.43
CA SER A 178 -31.64 11.15 -6.01
C SER A 178 -31.64 11.04 -4.48
N GLN A 179 -32.74 10.46 -3.98
CA GLN A 179 -33.01 9.99 -2.61
C GLN A 179 -33.44 11.02 -1.55
N SER A 180 -34.75 11.28 -1.56
CA SER A 180 -35.55 12.00 -0.56
C SER A 180 -35.74 11.21 0.76
N GLY A 181 -34.66 10.99 1.50
CA GLY A 181 -34.70 10.47 2.88
C GLY A 181 -33.56 11.01 3.74
N ARG A 182 -33.82 11.37 5.02
CA ARG A 182 -32.83 11.99 5.93
C ARG A 182 -31.51 11.19 6.06
N ALA A 183 -31.58 9.85 6.07
CA ALA A 183 -30.40 8.99 6.14
C ALA A 183 -29.57 8.96 4.84
N SER A 184 -30.24 9.10 3.69
CA SER A 184 -29.56 9.21 2.39
C SER A 184 -28.89 10.58 2.21
N GLY A 185 -29.51 11.67 2.68
CA GLY A 185 -28.93 13.00 2.56
C GLY A 185 -27.57 13.15 3.25
N TYR A 186 -27.41 12.59 4.46
CA TYR A 186 -26.12 12.60 5.16
C TYR A 186 -25.06 11.75 4.45
N ALA A 187 -25.42 10.53 4.02
CA ALA A 187 -24.51 9.64 3.31
C ALA A 187 -24.03 10.27 1.99
N LYS A 188 -24.95 10.89 1.24
CA LYS A 188 -24.64 11.61 0.01
C LYS A 188 -23.69 12.78 0.24
N GLU A 189 -23.94 13.61 1.25
CA GLU A 189 -23.06 14.72 1.60
C GLU A 189 -21.65 14.24 1.99
N CYS A 190 -21.57 13.17 2.79
CA CYS A 190 -20.30 12.52 3.11
C CYS A 190 -19.59 11.96 1.87
N PHE A 191 -20.34 11.32 0.96
CA PHE A 191 -19.80 10.81 -0.30
C PHE A 191 -19.27 11.95 -1.17
N LYS A 192 -20.03 13.03 -1.34
CA LYS A 192 -19.61 14.23 -2.07
C LYS A 192 -18.31 14.82 -1.51
N ARG A 193 -18.18 14.92 -0.18
CA ARG A 193 -16.93 15.36 0.48
C ARG A 193 -15.77 14.39 0.28
N SER A 194 -16.06 13.10 0.10
CA SER A 194 -15.03 12.08 -0.15
C SER A 194 -14.42 12.18 -1.55
N LEU A 195 -15.09 12.84 -2.50
CA LEU A 195 -14.62 13.08 -3.86
C LEU A 195 -13.57 14.21 -3.91
N ASP A 196 -12.57 14.11 -3.05
CA ASP A 196 -11.44 15.01 -2.95
C ASP A 196 -10.51 14.78 -4.17
N PRO A 197 -10.24 15.80 -5.00
CA PRO A 197 -9.40 15.65 -6.19
C PRO A 197 -7.92 15.36 -5.85
N ASP A 198 -7.48 15.70 -4.63
CA ASP A 198 -6.12 15.40 -4.16
C ASP A 198 -6.00 13.97 -3.58
N HIS A 199 -7.09 13.19 -3.61
CA HIS A 199 -7.11 11.81 -3.15
C HIS A 199 -7.56 10.85 -4.27
N PRO A 200 -6.85 9.73 -4.50
CA PRO A 200 -7.26 8.75 -5.49
C PRO A 200 -8.58 8.07 -5.10
N TRP A 201 -9.43 7.83 -6.10
CA TRP A 201 -10.68 7.11 -5.93
C TRP A 201 -10.51 5.67 -6.40
N TYR A 202 -11.23 4.75 -5.78
CA TYR A 202 -11.08 3.32 -6.04
C TYR A 202 -12.43 2.64 -6.25
N ARG A 203 -12.40 1.59 -7.05
CA ARG A 203 -13.42 0.55 -7.09
C ARG A 203 -12.88 -0.62 -6.27
N LEU A 204 -13.56 -0.94 -5.18
CA LEU A 204 -13.24 -2.05 -4.28
C LEU A 204 -14.18 -3.22 -4.54
N SER A 205 -13.61 -4.41 -4.72
CA SER A 205 -14.33 -5.65 -4.98
C SER A 205 -14.33 -6.53 -3.75
N VAL A 206 -15.52 -6.84 -3.25
CA VAL A 206 -15.72 -7.76 -2.11
C VAL A 206 -16.30 -9.06 -2.64
N THR A 207 -15.62 -10.16 -2.34
CA THR A 207 -16.14 -11.50 -2.61
C THR A 207 -16.95 -11.92 -1.41
N ASP A 208 -18.27 -11.93 -1.54
CA ASP A 208 -19.16 -12.26 -0.42
C ASP A 208 -19.06 -13.75 -0.10
N GLU A 209 -18.65 -14.05 1.13
CA GLU A 209 -18.51 -15.42 1.62
C GLU A 209 -19.81 -15.94 2.25
N THR A 210 -20.93 -15.27 2.02
CA THR A 210 -22.27 -15.75 2.38
C THR A 210 -22.50 -17.18 1.86
N PRO A 211 -23.04 -18.09 2.69
CA PRO A 211 -23.76 -19.25 2.17
C PRO A 211 -24.94 -18.72 1.33
N ASN A 212 -25.02 -19.17 0.08
CA ASN A 212 -25.96 -18.69 -0.91
C ASN A 212 -27.38 -19.21 -0.59
N ASP A 213 -28.09 -18.56 0.34
CA ASP A 213 -29.49 -18.90 0.65
C ASP A 213 -30.49 -18.17 -0.26
N ASP A 214 -30.09 -17.10 -0.96
CA ASP A 214 -30.99 -16.28 -1.77
C ASP A 214 -30.45 -16.04 -3.20
N ALA A 215 -30.94 -16.83 -4.14
CA ALA A 215 -30.64 -16.72 -5.57
C ALA A 215 -31.09 -15.37 -6.18
N LYS A 216 -30.12 -14.59 -6.68
CA LYS A 216 -30.22 -13.68 -7.85
C LYS A 216 -28.81 -13.13 -8.17
N ALA A 217 -27.98 -13.93 -8.85
CA ALA A 217 -26.63 -13.51 -9.20
C ALA A 217 -26.23 -13.97 -10.60
N THR A 218 -25.80 -13.00 -11.41
CA THR A 218 -25.26 -13.15 -12.76
C THR A 218 -24.05 -14.08 -12.75
N THR A 219 -24.20 -15.24 -13.39
CA THR A 219 -23.23 -16.34 -13.37
C THR A 219 -22.01 -16.01 -14.22
N LEU A 220 -20.82 -15.88 -13.62
CA LEU A 220 -19.56 -16.06 -14.33
C LEU A 220 -19.12 -17.51 -14.11
N GLN A 221 -19.19 -18.32 -15.17
CA GLN A 221 -18.79 -19.72 -15.15
C GLN A 221 -17.26 -19.83 -15.22
N LEU A 222 -16.66 -20.51 -14.24
CA LEU A 222 -15.33 -21.11 -14.35
C LEU A 222 -15.49 -22.65 -14.24
N PRO A 223 -14.70 -23.46 -14.96
CA PRO A 223 -14.89 -24.91 -14.97
C PRO A 223 -14.14 -25.63 -13.83
N ASP A 224 -14.88 -26.52 -13.14
CA ASP A 224 -14.49 -27.75 -12.40
C ASP A 224 -13.44 -27.65 -11.26
N MET A 225 -13.57 -28.23 -10.05
CA MET A 225 -14.45 -29.24 -9.44
C MET A 225 -14.42 -29.11 -7.90
N ASP A 226 -15.49 -29.61 -7.25
CA ASP A 226 -15.72 -29.82 -5.82
C ASP A 226 -16.02 -28.61 -4.90
N THR A 227 -17.32 -28.34 -4.76
CA THR A 227 -17.97 -27.52 -3.72
C THR A 227 -17.55 -26.05 -3.63
N GLN A 228 -17.52 -25.36 -4.77
CA GLN A 228 -17.47 -23.89 -4.77
C GLN A 228 -18.77 -23.31 -4.22
N LYS A 229 -18.71 -22.86 -2.96
CA LYS A 229 -19.58 -21.82 -2.42
C LYS A 229 -19.66 -20.72 -3.49
N LEU A 230 -20.85 -20.45 -4.01
CA LEU A 230 -21.04 -19.47 -5.09
C LEU A 230 -20.80 -18.07 -4.51
N CYS A 231 -19.54 -17.65 -4.39
CA CYS A 231 -19.21 -16.38 -3.76
C CYS A 231 -19.62 -15.23 -4.69
N LEU A 232 -20.54 -14.38 -4.25
CA LEU A 232 -21.02 -13.24 -5.04
C LEU A 232 -19.99 -12.11 -4.96
N ARG A 233 -19.39 -11.73 -6.08
CA ARG A 233 -18.55 -10.53 -6.15
C ARG A 233 -19.44 -9.29 -6.22
N ARG A 234 -19.22 -8.33 -5.31
CA ARG A 234 -19.81 -6.99 -5.34
C ARG A 234 -18.73 -5.94 -5.48
N ASP A 235 -19.01 -4.89 -6.24
CA ASP A 235 -18.10 -3.79 -6.49
C ASP A 235 -18.65 -2.49 -5.88
N PHE A 236 -17.77 -1.74 -5.23
CA PHE A 236 -18.10 -0.51 -4.52
C PHE A 236 -17.18 0.61 -4.96
N LEU A 237 -17.74 1.75 -5.34
CA LEU A 237 -16.98 2.95 -5.69
C LEU A 237 -16.77 3.81 -4.45
N VAL A 238 -15.52 4.15 -4.15
CA VAL A 238 -15.11 4.91 -2.96
C VAL A 238 -14.19 6.07 -3.32
N GLY A 239 -14.40 7.20 -2.65
CA GLY A 239 -13.44 8.30 -2.60
C GLY A 239 -12.49 8.16 -1.41
N LYS A 240 -12.13 9.31 -0.82
CA LYS A 240 -11.35 9.41 0.41
C LYS A 240 -12.06 8.74 1.60
N PRO A 241 -11.35 7.95 2.43
CA PRO A 241 -11.93 7.39 3.66
C PRO A 241 -12.50 8.50 4.56
N LEU A 242 -13.65 8.24 5.19
CA LEU A 242 -14.20 9.05 6.27
C LEU A 242 -13.28 9.05 7.49
N SER A 243 -12.69 7.89 7.78
CA SER A 243 -11.71 7.71 8.83
C SER A 243 -10.69 6.65 8.45
N GLN A 244 -9.47 6.81 8.93
CA GLN A 244 -8.36 5.91 8.68
C GLN A 244 -7.50 5.77 9.92
N ALA A 245 -7.13 4.53 10.28
CA ALA A 245 -6.20 4.26 11.36
C ALA A 245 -4.82 4.86 11.06
N PHE A 246 -4.21 5.45 12.09
CA PHE A 246 -2.91 6.11 11.95
C PHE A 246 -1.74 5.11 12.01
N GLY A 247 -0.67 5.42 11.28
CA GLY A 247 0.60 4.70 11.36
C GLY A 247 0.74 3.53 10.37
N MET A 248 1.89 2.86 10.47
CA MET A 248 2.23 1.71 9.62
C MET A 248 1.58 0.41 10.09
N SER A 249 1.73 0.09 11.37
CA SER A 249 1.33 -1.18 11.95
C SER A 249 -0.07 -1.10 12.57
N GLY A 250 -0.72 -2.27 12.68
CA GLY A 250 -2.04 -2.42 13.28
C GLY A 250 -3.12 -2.73 12.25
N SER A 251 -4.38 -2.52 12.63
CA SER A 251 -5.54 -2.95 11.83
C SER A 251 -5.67 -2.20 10.48
N GLY A 252 -4.96 -1.08 10.31
CA GLY A 252 -4.98 -0.31 9.05
C GLY A 252 -6.38 0.13 8.61
N THR A 253 -7.35 0.15 9.53
CA THR A 253 -8.78 0.24 9.23
C THR A 253 -9.11 1.51 8.46
N ARG A 254 -9.92 1.37 7.42
CA ARG A 254 -10.48 2.48 6.64
C ARG A 254 -11.99 2.34 6.59
N ASN A 255 -12.69 3.43 6.87
CA ASN A 255 -14.14 3.47 6.75
C ASN A 255 -14.51 4.43 5.63
N TYR A 256 -15.39 3.99 4.74
CA TYR A 256 -15.84 4.72 3.58
C TYR A 256 -17.35 4.88 3.59
N ILE A 257 -17.83 5.97 2.98
CA ILE A 257 -19.13 5.91 2.31
C ILE A 257 -18.83 5.45 0.89
N ALA A 258 -19.45 4.35 0.49
CA ALA A 258 -19.29 3.78 -0.83
C ALA A 258 -20.61 3.85 -1.60
N LEU A 259 -20.49 3.87 -2.92
CA LEU A 259 -21.61 3.69 -3.83
C LEU A 259 -21.56 2.25 -4.36
N ASP A 260 -22.62 1.47 -4.14
CA ASP A 260 -22.73 0.14 -4.77
C ASP A 260 -22.81 0.32 -6.29
N ALA A 261 -21.90 -0.34 -7.02
CA ALA A 261 -21.79 -0.18 -8.46
C ALA A 261 -23.00 -0.73 -9.23
N SER A 262 -23.80 -1.60 -8.59
CA SER A 262 -24.94 -2.28 -9.23
C SER A 262 -26.24 -1.49 -9.15
N ASP A 263 -26.59 -0.95 -7.98
CA ASP A 263 -27.87 -0.28 -7.72
C ASP A 263 -27.72 1.20 -7.33
N HIS A 264 -26.48 1.69 -7.25
CA HIS A 264 -26.14 3.07 -6.92
C HIS A 264 -26.70 3.51 -5.56
N THR A 265 -26.79 2.58 -4.62
CA THR A 265 -27.13 2.89 -3.23
C THR A 265 -25.89 3.21 -2.41
N PHE A 266 -26.04 4.10 -1.42
CA PHE A 266 -24.97 4.40 -0.48
C PHE A 266 -24.88 3.36 0.61
N VAL A 267 -23.66 2.87 0.86
CA VAL A 267 -23.35 1.90 1.92
C VAL A 267 -22.13 2.37 2.73
N ALA A 268 -22.06 1.95 3.99
CA ALA A 268 -20.84 2.08 4.77
C ALA A 268 -19.95 0.87 4.48
N LEU A 269 -18.71 1.11 4.03
CA LEU A 269 -17.73 0.06 3.76
C LEU A 269 -16.58 0.18 4.75
N LYS A 270 -16.27 -0.92 5.44
CA LYS A 270 -15.14 -1.03 6.35
C LYS A 270 -14.10 -1.98 5.77
N ASP A 271 -12.90 -1.46 5.54
CA ASP A 271 -11.71 -2.20 5.14
C ASP A 271 -10.79 -2.33 6.37
N GLU A 272 -10.27 -3.52 6.64
CA GLU A 272 -9.46 -3.81 7.82
C GLU A 272 -8.46 -4.94 7.57
N TRP A 273 -7.22 -4.70 7.98
CA TRP A 273 -6.21 -5.73 8.14
C TRP A 273 -6.53 -6.55 9.39
N ARG A 274 -7.16 -7.71 9.19
CA ARG A 274 -7.50 -8.61 10.29
C ARG A 274 -6.32 -9.50 10.68
N LEU A 275 -6.22 -9.82 11.97
CA LEU A 275 -5.39 -10.93 12.42
C LEU A 275 -5.97 -12.24 11.88
N ASP A 276 -5.15 -13.04 11.20
CA ASP A 276 -5.59 -14.35 10.74
C ASP A 276 -5.51 -15.37 11.88
N ASN A 277 -6.58 -15.40 12.67
CA ASN A 277 -6.70 -16.28 13.82
C ASN A 277 -8.01 -17.04 13.72
N ALA A 278 -7.93 -18.38 13.65
CA ALA A 278 -9.09 -19.27 13.56
C ALA A 278 -10.06 -19.16 14.74
N LEU A 279 -9.61 -18.62 15.89
CA LEU A 279 -10.45 -18.39 17.06
C LEU A 279 -11.26 -17.08 16.96
N LEU A 280 -10.86 -16.15 16.09
CA LEU A 280 -11.55 -14.88 15.90
C LEU A 280 -12.52 -15.00 14.72
N ARG A 281 -13.81 -14.82 15.01
CA ARG A 281 -14.84 -14.75 13.97
C ARG A 281 -14.72 -13.45 13.18
N LYS A 282 -15.02 -13.52 11.89
CA LYS A 282 -15.17 -12.31 11.06
C LYS A 282 -16.32 -11.46 11.61
N GLU A 283 -16.18 -10.15 11.50
CA GLU A 283 -17.21 -9.22 11.96
C GLU A 283 -18.55 -9.47 11.25
N GLY A 284 -18.50 -9.70 9.93
CA GLY A 284 -19.71 -10.00 9.13
C GLY A 284 -20.45 -11.26 9.58
N ASP A 285 -19.74 -12.34 9.91
CA ASP A 285 -20.35 -13.56 10.47
C ASP A 285 -21.00 -13.29 11.82
N THR A 286 -20.32 -12.51 12.68
CA THR A 286 -20.83 -12.12 14.00
C THR A 286 -22.11 -11.30 13.86
N LEU A 287 -22.12 -10.29 12.99
CA LEU A 287 -23.30 -9.47 12.72
C LEU A 287 -24.46 -10.29 12.15
N ARG A 288 -24.20 -11.27 11.28
CA ARG A 288 -25.24 -12.17 10.77
C ARG A 288 -25.87 -13.01 11.87
N ILE A 289 -25.04 -13.61 12.74
CA ILE A 289 -25.54 -14.38 13.90
C ILE A 289 -26.45 -13.50 14.77
N LEU A 290 -26.06 -12.24 15.02
CA LEU A 290 -26.89 -11.32 15.79
C LEU A 290 -28.23 -11.00 15.11
N HIS A 291 -28.26 -10.83 13.79
CA HIS A 291 -29.51 -10.64 13.03
C HIS A 291 -30.44 -11.84 13.12
N VAL A 292 -29.91 -13.06 12.92
CA VAL A 292 -30.69 -14.31 12.99
C VAL A 292 -31.30 -14.51 14.39
N ASN A 293 -30.60 -14.06 15.43
CA ASN A 293 -31.11 -14.11 16.81
C ASN A 293 -32.03 -12.93 17.17
N GLY A 294 -32.44 -12.10 16.20
CA GLY A 294 -33.39 -11.01 16.39
C GLY A 294 -32.84 -9.84 17.23
N VAL A 295 -31.52 -9.71 17.36
CA VAL A 295 -30.90 -8.58 18.06
C VAL A 295 -31.18 -7.30 17.28
N LYS A 296 -31.76 -6.32 17.95
CA LYS A 296 -32.15 -5.03 17.35
C LYS A 296 -31.01 -4.01 17.45
N ARG A 297 -31.05 -2.99 16.59
CA ARG A 297 -30.13 -1.82 16.60
C ARG A 297 -28.67 -2.16 16.31
N ILE A 298 -28.45 -3.10 15.41
CA ILE A 298 -27.13 -3.48 14.89
C ILE A 298 -27.04 -3.11 13.39
N PRO A 299 -25.82 -2.90 12.84
CA PRO A 299 -25.66 -2.59 11.42
C PRO A 299 -26.06 -3.75 10.52
N THR A 300 -26.90 -3.49 9.50
CA THR A 300 -27.25 -4.48 8.48
C THR A 300 -26.01 -4.87 7.66
N VAL A 301 -25.79 -6.18 7.47
CA VAL A 301 -24.70 -6.69 6.63
C VAL A 301 -25.17 -6.80 5.19
N VAL A 302 -24.55 -6.05 4.28
CA VAL A 302 -24.82 -6.14 2.82
C VAL A 302 -24.04 -7.30 2.20
N CYS A 303 -22.74 -7.37 2.49
CA CYS A 303 -21.83 -8.46 2.12
C CYS A 303 -20.62 -8.42 3.06
N HIS A 304 -19.86 -9.51 3.14
CA HIS A 304 -18.54 -9.51 3.76
C HIS A 304 -17.66 -10.63 3.20
N GLY A 305 -16.36 -10.42 3.21
CA GLY A 305 -15.40 -11.44 2.84
C GLY A 305 -13.99 -10.94 3.06
N ASP A 306 -13.03 -11.86 3.00
CA ASP A 306 -11.64 -11.46 2.96
C ASP A 306 -11.29 -10.93 1.57
N ALA A 307 -10.40 -9.94 1.53
CA ALA A 307 -9.73 -9.61 0.29
C ALA A 307 -8.93 -10.84 -0.14
N CYS A 308 -9.42 -11.55 -1.15
CA CYS A 308 -8.71 -12.66 -1.77
C CYS A 308 -7.53 -12.08 -2.55
N ALA A 309 -6.43 -11.76 -1.87
CA ALA A 309 -5.13 -11.96 -2.48
C ALA A 309 -5.11 -13.41 -2.94
N ALA A 310 -4.61 -13.70 -4.15
CA ALA A 310 -4.39 -15.06 -4.64
C ALA A 310 -3.60 -15.85 -3.58
N ARG A 311 -4.33 -16.51 -2.67
CA ARG A 311 -3.81 -17.12 -1.44
C ARG A 311 -3.22 -18.50 -1.70
N ASP A 312 -3.01 -18.83 -2.96
CA ASP A 312 -2.48 -20.13 -3.41
C ASP A 312 -1.00 -20.11 -3.79
N ARG A 313 -0.24 -19.04 -3.48
CA ARG A 313 1.23 -19.11 -3.48
C ARG A 313 1.82 -18.45 -2.25
N ALA A 314 1.94 -19.24 -1.20
CA ALA A 314 2.87 -18.94 -0.13
C ALA A 314 4.28 -18.72 -0.73
N PRO A 315 5.08 -17.78 -0.20
CA PRO A 315 6.48 -17.59 -0.60
C PRO A 315 7.40 -18.79 -0.31
N SER A 316 6.90 -19.85 0.31
CA SER A 316 7.69 -21.04 0.67
C SER A 316 8.20 -21.84 -0.54
N GLU A 317 7.68 -21.60 -1.74
CA GLU A 317 8.15 -22.27 -2.98
C GLU A 317 9.21 -21.48 -3.76
N LEU A 318 9.55 -20.26 -3.34
CA LEU A 318 10.57 -19.44 -4.03
C LEU A 318 11.99 -19.57 -3.42
N LEU A 319 12.19 -20.48 -2.46
CA LEU A 319 13.50 -20.72 -1.83
C LEU A 319 14.18 -22.03 -2.27
N HIS A 320 13.60 -22.79 -3.19
CA HIS A 320 14.17 -24.04 -3.73
C HIS A 320 14.19 -24.09 -5.26
N GLY A 321 14.56 -22.98 -5.91
CA GLY A 321 14.86 -22.91 -7.34
C GLY A 321 16.30 -22.48 -7.58
#